data_AF-A0A3D0XVJ1-F1
#
_entry.id   AF-A0A3D0XVJ1-F1
#
_cell.length_a   1.000
_cell.length_b   1.000
_cell.length_c   1.000
_cell.angle_alpha   90.00
_cell.angle_beta   90.00
_cell.angle_gamma   90.00
#
_symmetry.space_group_name_H-M   'P 1'
#
loop_
_entity.id
_entity.type
_entity.pdbx_description
1 polymer ?
#
loop_
_entity_poly.entity_id
_entity_poly.type
_entity_poly.pdbx_seq_one_letter_code
_entity_poly.pdbx_strand_id
1 'polypeptide(L)'
;DRETPAIIASTASPYKFADSVLKAITGRVSSDDDFAKIHELSAETGTQVPRPIAALQDKPVRFSDSCKPAEMFRKALELTGADV
;
A
#
# COMPACT_ATOMS: atom_id res chain seq x y z
N ASP A 1 25.87 -21.92 7.13
CA ASP A 1 26.78 -21.20 6.24
C ASP A 1 26.78 -19.72 6.65
N ARG A 2 27.95 -19.17 6.99
CA ARG A 2 28.13 -17.75 7.39
C ARG A 2 29.15 -17.03 6.49
N GLU A 3 29.65 -17.71 5.46
CA GLU A 3 30.78 -17.22 4.66
C GLU A 3 30.31 -16.52 3.38
N THR A 4 29.13 -16.90 2.86
CA THR A 4 28.53 -16.25 1.69
C THR A 4 27.72 -15.02 2.10
N PRO A 5 28.06 -13.79 1.67
CA PRO A 5 27.24 -12.60 1.94
C PRO A 5 25.85 -12.73 1.30
N ALA A 6 24.80 -12.38 2.05
CA ALA A 6 23.43 -12.35 1.58
C ALA A 6 22.93 -10.91 1.44
N ILE A 7 22.24 -10.61 0.34
CA ILE A 7 21.58 -9.33 0.11
C ILE A 7 20.07 -9.58 0.09
N ILE A 8 19.34 -8.85 0.93
CA ILE A 8 17.87 -8.90 0.97
C ILE A 8 17.32 -7.63 0.31
N ALA A 9 16.63 -7.79 -0.82
CA ALA A 9 15.96 -6.68 -1.49
C ALA A 9 14.62 -6.37 -0.79
N SER A 10 14.58 -5.30 0.00
CA SER A 10 13.34 -4.79 0.59
C SER A 10 12.57 -3.96 -0.45
N THR A 11 11.74 -4.63 -1.25
CA THR A 11 11.07 -4.05 -2.43
C THR A 11 9.91 -3.10 -2.09
N ALA A 12 9.43 -3.09 -0.85
CA ALA A 12 8.35 -2.24 -0.41
C ALA A 12 8.47 -1.90 1.09
N SER A 13 7.96 -0.72 1.45
CA SER A 13 7.80 -0.33 2.85
C SER A 13 6.76 -1.21 3.55
N PRO A 14 7.01 -1.66 4.80
CA PRO A 14 6.04 -2.40 5.61
C PRO A 14 4.68 -1.68 5.76
N TYR A 15 4.69 -0.35 5.74
CA TYR A 15 3.47 0.47 5.84
C TYR A 15 2.50 0.32 4.66
N LYS A 16 2.94 -0.23 3.52
CA LYS A 16 2.04 -0.59 2.41
C LYS A 16 1.17 -1.82 2.73
N PHE A 17 1.58 -2.61 3.73
CA PHE A 17 0.95 -3.87 4.13
C PHE A 17 0.72 -3.88 5.66
N ALA A 18 0.27 -2.75 6.21
CA ALA A 18 0.22 -2.53 7.65
C ALA A 18 -0.55 -3.64 8.39
N ASP A 19 -1.68 -4.10 7.84
CA ASP A 19 -2.47 -5.20 8.39
C ASP A 19 -1.63 -6.49 8.59
N SER A 20 -0.99 -6.97 7.52
CA SER A 20 -0.21 -8.22 7.56
C SER A 20 1.01 -8.10 8.47
N VAL A 21 1.68 -6.95 8.44
CA VAL A 21 2.88 -6.70 9.27
C VAL A 21 2.51 -6.59 10.74
N LEU A 22 1.46 -5.83 11.07
CA LEU A 22 0.99 -5.64 12.43
C LEU A 22 0.51 -6.96 13.04
N LYS A 23 -0.23 -7.77 12.28
CA LYS A 23 -0.62 -9.12 12.70
C LYS A 23 0.60 -10.01 12.96
N ALA A 24 1.63 -9.93 12.12
CA ALA A 24 2.84 -10.73 12.27
C ALA A 24 3.66 -10.36 13.52
N ILE A 25 3.74 -9.07 13.87
CA ILE A 25 4.53 -8.60 15.03
C ILE A 25 3.76 -8.66 16.35
N THR A 26 2.43 -8.47 16.33
CA THR A 26 1.62 -8.41 17.57
C THR A 26 0.85 -9.70 17.85
N GLY A 27 0.59 -10.53 16.83
CA GLY A 27 -0.29 -11.69 16.92
C GLY A 27 -1.78 -11.35 17.04
N ARG A 28 -2.17 -10.07 16.95
CA ARG A 28 -3.55 -9.60 17.15
C ARG A 28 -4.26 -9.33 15.82
N VAL A 29 -5.58 -9.36 15.87
CA VAL A 29 -6.43 -8.77 14.83
C VAL A 29 -6.60 -7.29 15.18
N SER A 30 -6.29 -6.40 14.24
CA SER A 30 -6.37 -4.95 14.45
C SER A 30 -7.72 -4.40 13.96
N SER A 31 -7.86 -3.08 13.98
CA SER A 31 -8.98 -2.30 13.45
C SER A 31 -9.37 -2.71 12.02
N ASP A 32 -10.62 -2.50 11.58
CA ASP A 32 -11.00 -2.64 10.17
C ASP A 32 -10.51 -1.46 9.31
N ASP A 33 -10.10 -0.35 9.93
CA ASP A 33 -9.59 0.84 9.26
C ASP A 33 -8.08 0.74 8.95
N ASP A 34 -7.71 0.89 7.67
CA ASP A 34 -6.33 0.73 7.22
C ASP A 34 -5.38 1.84 7.72
N PHE A 35 -5.86 3.07 7.90
CA PHE A 35 -5.03 4.15 8.45
C PHE A 35 -4.81 3.98 9.95
N ALA A 36 -5.80 3.48 10.68
CA ALA A 36 -5.63 3.09 12.08
C ALA A 36 -4.52 2.04 12.25
N LYS A 37 -4.48 1.02 11.38
CA LYS A 37 -3.40 0.00 11.37
C LYS A 37 -2.03 0.60 11.08
N ILE A 38 -1.95 1.58 10.17
CA ILE A 38 -0.70 2.29 9.85
C ILE A 38 -0.18 3.03 11.10
N HIS A 39 -1.05 3.72 11.83
CA HIS A 39 -0.68 4.42 13.06
C HIS A 39 -0.32 3.46 14.20
N GLU A 40 -1.04 2.34 14.34
CA GLU A 40 -0.70 1.29 15.31
C GLU A 40 0.67 0.68 15.01
N LEU A 41 0.96 0.36 13.73
CA LEU A 41 2.27 -0.14 13.33
C LEU A 41 3.40 0.85 13.64
N SER A 42 3.16 2.15 13.47
CA SER A 42 4.11 3.20 13.85
C SER A 42 4.38 3.20 15.36
N ALA A 43 3.33 3.07 16.17
CA ALA A 43 3.45 2.98 17.63
C ALA A 43 4.20 1.71 18.09
N GLU A 44 3.86 0.54 17.54
CA GLU A 44 4.47 -0.75 17.89
C GLU A 44 5.95 -0.83 17.48
N THR A 45 6.33 -0.21 16.36
CA THR A 45 7.71 -0.27 15.83
C THR A 45 8.59 0.91 16.24
N GLY A 46 8.00 2.01 16.72
CA GLY A 46 8.70 3.27 16.98
C GLY A 46 9.20 3.98 15.71
N THR A 47 8.78 3.54 14.52
CA THR A 47 9.18 4.15 13.25
C THR A 47 8.14 5.17 12.79
N GLN A 48 8.53 6.18 12.00
CA GLN A 48 7.60 7.17 11.47
C GLN A 48 6.89 6.66 10.21
N VAL A 49 5.59 6.97 10.08
CA VAL A 49 4.84 6.73 8.85
C VAL A 49 5.46 7.54 7.70
N PRO A 50 5.80 6.91 6.56
CA PRO A 50 6.32 7.63 5.41
C PRO A 50 5.36 8.71 4.92
N ARG A 51 5.86 9.93 4.71
CA ARG A 51 5.06 11.10 4.28
C ARG A 51 4.11 10.82 3.10
N PRO A 52 4.51 10.09 2.03
CA PRO A 52 3.59 9.79 0.93
C PRO A 52 2.38 8.96 1.34
N ILE A 53 2.53 8.05 2.31
CA ILE A 53 1.44 7.21 2.82
C ILE A 53 0.55 8.01 3.78
N ALA A 54 1.17 8.75 4.71
CA ALA A 54 0.42 9.61 5.64
C ALA A 54 -0.46 10.64 4.90
N ALA A 55 0.05 11.21 3.80
CA ALA A 55 -0.70 12.17 3.00
C ALA A 55 -1.90 11.58 2.22
N LEU A 56 -2.10 10.25 2.19
CA LEU A 56 -3.25 9.61 1.54
C LEU A 56 -4.52 9.70 2.37
N GLN A 57 -4.41 9.79 3.71
CA GLN A 57 -5.55 9.76 4.63
C GLN A 57 -6.58 10.84 4.31
N ASP A 58 -6.11 12.03 3.93
CA ASP A 58 -6.96 13.20 3.68
C ASP A 58 -7.25 13.41 2.18
N LYS A 59 -6.75 12.54 1.29
CA LYS A 59 -6.93 12.70 -0.16
C LYS A 59 -8.23 12.05 -0.63
N PRO A 60 -9.04 12.74 -1.45
CA PRO A 60 -10.20 12.11 -2.07
C PRO A 60 -9.76 11.06 -3.09
N VAL A 61 -10.57 10.02 -3.24
CA VAL A 61 -10.44 9.06 -4.35
C VAL A 61 -10.64 9.81 -5.66
N ARG A 62 -9.62 9.77 -6.54
CA ARG A 62 -9.62 10.50 -7.82
C ARG A 62 -10.26 9.74 -8.97
N PHE A 63 -10.21 8.42 -8.93
CA PHE A 63 -10.62 7.55 -10.03
C PHE A 63 -11.54 6.46 -9.47
N SER A 64 -12.78 6.43 -9.96
CA SER A 64 -13.81 5.45 -9.59
C SER A 64 -14.27 4.60 -10.77
N ASP A 65 -13.75 4.88 -11.96
CA ASP A 65 -14.09 4.17 -13.18
C ASP A 65 -13.57 2.74 -13.15
N SER A 66 -14.38 1.81 -13.67
CA SER A 66 -13.99 0.42 -13.89
C SER A 66 -14.44 -0.03 -15.27
N CYS A 67 -13.76 -1.04 -15.83
CA CYS A 67 -14.12 -1.65 -17.11
C CYS A 67 -13.86 -3.15 -17.07
N LYS A 68 -14.46 -3.90 -17.99
CA LYS A 68 -14.14 -5.33 -18.13
C LYS A 68 -12.75 -5.49 -18.74
N PRO A 69 -12.06 -6.63 -18.51
CA PRO A 69 -10.75 -6.88 -19.11
C PRO A 69 -10.72 -6.70 -20.64
N ALA A 70 -11.78 -7.13 -21.33
CA ALA A 70 -11.92 -6.98 -22.79
C ALA A 70 -12.05 -5.51 -23.26
N GLU A 71 -12.39 -4.59 -22.37
CA GLU A 71 -12.62 -3.17 -22.67
C GLU A 71 -11.43 -2.28 -22.29
N MET A 72 -10.40 -2.84 -21.63
CA MET A 72 -9.26 -2.08 -21.10
C MET A 72 -8.55 -1.23 -22.14
N PHE A 73 -8.37 -1.75 -23.36
CA PHE A 73 -7.70 -1.01 -24.45
C PHE A 73 -8.47 0.28 -24.78
N ARG A 74 -9.78 0.16 -25.03
CA ARG A 74 -10.65 1.30 -25.31
C ARG A 74 -10.70 2.26 -24.13
N LYS A 75 -10.85 1.75 -22.90
CA LYS A 75 -10.91 2.59 -21.70
C LYS A 75 -9.62 3.36 -21.47
N ALA A 76 -8.46 2.77 -21.75
CA ALA A 76 -7.18 3.45 -21.65
C ALA A 76 -7.06 4.61 -22.64
N LEU A 77 -7.50 4.44 -23.89
CA LEU A 77 -7.53 5.53 -24.90
C LEU A 77 -8.46 6.68 -24.46
N GLU A 78 -9.66 6.36 -23.96
CA GLU A 78 -10.59 7.37 -23.45
C GLU A 78 -9.98 8.19 -22.30
N LEU A 79 -9.23 7.55 -21.39
CA LEU A 79 -8.60 8.22 -20.24
C LEU A 79 -7.43 9.13 -20.64
N THR A 80 -6.81 8.94 -21.81
CA THR A 80 -5.75 9.83 -22.31
C THR A 80 -6.29 11.01 -23.12
N GLY A 81 -7.58 10.99 -23.48
CA GLY A 81 -8.16 11.97 -24.41
C GLY A 81 -7.69 11.78 -25.86
N ALA A 82 -7.15 10.60 -26.20
CA ALA A 82 -6.88 10.23 -27.58
C ALA A 82 -8.19 9.83 -28.26
N ASP A 83 -8.47 10.42 -29.44
CA ASP A 83 -9.66 10.05 -30.22
C ASP A 83 -9.63 8.56 -30.60
N VAL A 84 -10.77 7.90 -30.45
CA VAL A 84 -11.03 6.51 -30.87
C VAL A 84 -11.44 6.42 -32.34
#